data_AF-S6TWL6-F1
#
_entry.id   AF-S6TWL6-F1
#
_cell.length_a   1.000
_cell.length_b   1.000
_cell.length_c   1.000
_cell.angle_alpha   90.00
_cell.angle_beta   90.00
_cell.angle_gamma   90.00
#
_symmetry.space_group_name_H-M   'P 1'
#
loop_
_entity.id
_entity.type
_entity.pdbx_description
1 polymer ?
#
loop_
_entity_poly.entity_id
_entity_poly.type
_entity_poly.pdbx_seq_one_letter_code
_entity_poly.pdbx_strand_id
1 'polypeptide(L)'
;REPLDVSVNMPGNHNVLNSLATIAIATDEGVSDEAIVQGLSGFQGVGRRFQVYGELPVEGGNVMLVDDYGHHPREVAAVISAVRGGWPDRRLVMVYQPHRFSRTRDLYDDFVQVLADANVLLLMEVYPAGEEPIPGAD
;
A
#
# COMPACT_ATOMS: atom_id res chain seq x y z
N ARG A 1 -24.22 -20.86 -4.46
CA ARG A 1 -23.13 -21.39 -3.60
C ARG A 1 -23.27 -20.73 -2.24
N GLU A 2 -22.88 -21.39 -1.16
CA GLU A 2 -22.81 -20.72 0.14
C GLU A 2 -21.70 -19.66 0.13
N PRO A 3 -21.80 -18.59 0.94
CA PRO A 3 -20.73 -17.62 1.08
C PRO A 3 -19.45 -18.28 1.60
N LEU A 4 -18.30 -17.88 1.04
CA LEU A 4 -16.99 -18.29 1.55
C LEU A 4 -16.61 -17.40 2.74
N ASP A 5 -16.23 -18.03 3.85
CA ASP A 5 -15.57 -17.33 4.96
C ASP A 5 -14.07 -17.26 4.68
N VAL A 6 -13.56 -16.04 4.48
CA VAL A 6 -12.20 -15.79 3.95
C VAL A 6 -11.49 -14.78 4.84
N SER A 7 -10.22 -15.07 5.13
CA SER A 7 -9.29 -14.12 5.74
C SER A 7 -8.07 -13.97 4.85
N VAL A 8 -7.49 -12.77 4.83
CA VAL A 8 -6.29 -12.44 4.06
C VAL A 8 -5.37 -11.65 4.98
N ASN A 9 -4.10 -12.03 5.03
CA ASN A 9 -3.10 -11.41 5.91
C ASN A 9 -2.53 -10.10 5.33
N MET A 10 -3.38 -9.25 4.77
CA MET A 10 -3.03 -7.92 4.26
C MET A 10 -4.16 -6.93 4.52
N PRO A 11 -3.88 -5.72 5.01
CA PRO A 11 -4.90 -4.73 5.29
C PRO A 11 -5.38 -4.01 4.02
N GLY A 12 -6.55 -3.38 4.12
CA GLY A 12 -7.07 -2.45 3.13
C GLY A 12 -8.03 -3.06 2.11
N ASN A 13 -9.07 -2.29 1.75
CA ASN A 13 -10.12 -2.72 0.82
C ASN A 13 -9.59 -3.05 -0.58
N HIS A 14 -8.49 -2.44 -1.01
CA HIS A 14 -7.87 -2.77 -2.29
C HIS A 14 -7.37 -4.23 -2.32
N ASN A 15 -6.88 -4.75 -1.19
CA ASN A 15 -6.49 -6.16 -1.07
C ASN A 15 -7.70 -7.09 -1.02
N VAL A 16 -8.81 -6.66 -0.40
CA VAL A 16 -10.09 -7.38 -0.50
C VAL A 16 -10.54 -7.50 -1.96
N LEU A 17 -10.46 -6.42 -2.74
CA LEU A 17 -10.80 -6.45 -4.16
C LEU A 17 -9.87 -7.37 -4.97
N ASN A 18 -8.56 -7.35 -4.69
CA ASN A 18 -7.60 -8.27 -5.31
C ASN A 18 -7.96 -9.73 -4.99
N SER A 19 -8.29 -10.03 -3.73
CA SER A 19 -8.70 -11.37 -3.31
C SER A 19 -10.02 -11.81 -3.94
N LEU A 20 -10.99 -10.90 -4.09
CA LEU A 20 -12.24 -11.19 -4.81
C LEU A 20 -11.99 -11.53 -6.29
N ALA A 21 -11.08 -10.82 -6.96
CA ALA A 21 -10.67 -11.15 -8.32
C ALA A 21 -10.03 -12.55 -8.38
N THR A 22 -9.17 -12.89 -7.42
CA THR A 22 -8.58 -14.24 -7.29
C THR A 22 -9.64 -15.31 -7.08
N ILE A 23 -10.60 -15.08 -6.16
CA ILE A 23 -11.70 -16.03 -5.88
C ILE A 23 -12.53 -16.27 -7.14
N ALA A 24 -12.86 -15.21 -7.89
CA ALA A 24 -13.66 -15.31 -9.11
C ALA A 24 -12.97 -16.19 -10.17
N ILE A 25 -11.68 -15.95 -10.43
CA ILE A 25 -10.90 -16.72 -11.41
C ILE A 25 -10.74 -18.17 -10.94
N ALA A 26 -10.36 -18.40 -9.68
CA ALA A 26 -10.16 -19.75 -9.17
C ALA A 26 -11.47 -20.57 -9.16
N THR A 27 -12.59 -19.91 -8.89
CA THR A 27 -13.93 -20.52 -8.95
C THR A 27 -14.29 -20.95 -10.38
N ASP A 28 -14.00 -20.11 -11.37
CA ASP A 28 -14.25 -20.37 -12.79
C ASP A 28 -13.42 -21.55 -13.31
N GLU A 29 -12.15 -21.63 -12.89
CA GLU A 29 -11.23 -22.74 -13.19
C GLU A 29 -11.51 -24.03 -12.39
N GLY A 30 -12.55 -24.03 -11.55
CA GLY A 30 -12.97 -25.23 -10.81
C GLY A 30 -12.09 -25.59 -9.61
N VAL A 31 -11.30 -24.65 -9.08
CA VAL A 31 -10.57 -24.84 -7.82
C VAL A 31 -11.57 -24.98 -6.67
N SER A 32 -11.31 -25.90 -5.74
CA SER A 32 -12.23 -26.13 -4.62
C SER A 32 -12.25 -24.93 -3.67
N ASP A 33 -13.42 -24.69 -3.06
CA ASP A 33 -13.63 -23.61 -2.11
C ASP A 33 -12.64 -23.71 -0.93
N GLU A 34 -12.31 -24.92 -0.46
CA GLU A 34 -11.31 -25.15 0.60
C GLU A 34 -9.91 -24.71 0.17
N ALA A 35 -9.50 -25.03 -1.06
CA ALA A 35 -8.19 -24.64 -1.58
C ALA A 35 -8.08 -23.13 -1.75
N ILE A 36 -9.16 -22.45 -2.17
CA ILE A 36 -9.23 -20.98 -2.26
C ILE A 36 -9.04 -20.36 -0.88
N VAL A 37 -9.82 -20.81 0.11
CA VAL A 37 -9.75 -20.29 1.49
C VAL A 37 -8.37 -20.52 2.11
N GLN A 38 -7.80 -21.71 1.94
CA GLN A 38 -6.45 -22.03 2.42
C GLN A 38 -5.37 -21.19 1.73
N GLY A 39 -5.47 -21.00 0.41
CA GLY A 39 -4.52 -20.19 -0.35
C GLY A 39 -4.50 -18.73 0.11
N LEU A 40 -5.68 -18.14 0.32
CA LEU A 40 -5.81 -16.74 0.76
C LEU A 40 -5.38 -16.53 2.22
N SER A 41 -5.76 -17.43 3.12
CA SER A 41 -5.34 -17.35 4.53
C SER A 41 -3.84 -17.61 4.71
N GLY A 42 -3.25 -18.47 3.88
CA GLY A 42 -1.81 -18.72 3.84
C GLY A 42 -0.98 -17.66 3.12
N PHE A 43 -1.61 -16.68 2.48
CA PHE A 43 -0.90 -15.68 1.68
C PHE A 43 0.05 -14.82 2.52
N GLN A 44 1.34 -14.87 2.21
CA GLN A 44 2.39 -14.16 2.96
C GLN A 44 2.64 -12.72 2.48
N GLY A 45 1.82 -12.22 1.55
CA GLY A 45 2.03 -10.93 0.93
C GLY A 45 3.02 -10.98 -0.24
N VAL A 46 3.28 -9.80 -0.80
CA VAL A 46 4.32 -9.57 -1.80
C VAL A 46 5.32 -8.59 -1.21
N GLY A 47 6.60 -8.81 -1.47
CA GLY A 47 7.64 -7.88 -1.05
C GLY A 47 7.29 -6.44 -1.48
N ARG A 48 7.46 -5.50 -0.56
CA ARG A 48 7.13 -4.08 -0.75
C ARG A 48 5.65 -3.78 -1.06
N ARG A 49 4.71 -4.64 -0.68
CA ARG A 49 3.26 -4.34 -0.73
C ARG A 49 2.69 -4.46 0.67
N PHE A 50 2.53 -3.32 1.33
CA PHE A 50 2.22 -3.20 2.75
C PHE A 50 3.07 -4.14 3.63
N GLN A 51 4.37 -4.18 3.36
CA GLN A 51 5.27 -5.10 4.04
C GLN A 51 5.63 -4.58 5.43
N VAL A 52 5.13 -5.25 6.46
CA VAL A 52 5.43 -4.92 7.86
C VAL A 52 6.75 -5.57 8.27
N TYR A 53 7.75 -4.76 8.63
CA TYR A 53 9.03 -5.22 9.17
C TYR A 53 9.01 -5.44 10.69
N GLY A 54 7.94 -5.04 11.36
CA GLY A 54 7.74 -5.15 12.80
C GLY A 54 8.00 -3.84 13.53
N GLU A 55 8.06 -3.93 14.87
CA GLU A 55 8.30 -2.80 15.77
C GLU A 55 9.81 -2.59 15.95
N LEU A 56 10.28 -1.38 15.65
CA LEU A 56 11.66 -0.95 15.84
C LEU A 56 11.76 -0.05 17.08
N PRO A 57 12.68 -0.34 18.02
CA PRO A 57 12.89 0.52 19.17
C PRO A 57 13.55 1.84 18.76
N VAL A 58 13.06 2.94 19.32
CA VAL A 58 13.61 4.29 19.15
C VAL A 58 13.67 4.98 20.51
N GLU A 59 14.42 6.08 20.61
CA GLU A 59 14.38 6.90 21.82
C GLU A 59 12.94 7.39 22.05
N GLY A 60 12.38 7.05 23.21
CA GLY A 60 11.01 7.43 23.59
C GLY A 60 9.89 6.49 23.10
N GLY A 61 10.19 5.33 22.51
CA GLY A 61 9.15 4.34 22.20
C GLY A 61 9.52 3.28 21.15
N ASN A 62 8.52 2.83 20.39
CA ASN A 62 8.68 1.92 19.26
C ASN A 62 7.95 2.49 18.03
N VAL A 63 8.44 2.15 16.84
CA VAL A 63 7.83 2.48 15.56
C VAL A 63 7.62 1.21 14.75
N MET A 64 6.41 1.00 14.26
CA MET A 64 6.14 -0.04 13.27
C MET A 64 6.65 0.44 11.90
N LEU A 65 7.60 -0.28 11.31
CA LEU A 65 8.09 0.01 9.97
C LEU A 65 7.27 -0.75 8.93
N VAL A 66 6.73 -0.02 7.96
CA VAL A 66 5.99 -0.56 6.81
C VAL A 66 6.63 -0.04 5.53
N ASP A 67 6.92 -0.93 4.58
CA ASP A 67 7.36 -0.58 3.21
C ASP A 67 6.23 -0.83 2.21
N ASP A 68 6.03 0.12 1.29
CA ASP A 68 5.08 -0.01 0.20
C ASP A 68 5.65 0.57 -1.10
N TYR A 69 5.35 -0.09 -2.21
CA TYR A 69 5.81 0.25 -3.56
C TYR A 69 4.92 1.30 -4.26
N GLY A 70 3.76 1.62 -3.69
CA GLY A 70 2.80 2.56 -4.22
C GLY A 70 3.44 3.90 -4.55
N HIS A 71 3.36 4.28 -5.81
CA HIS A 71 4.01 5.48 -6.35
C HIS A 71 3.07 6.28 -7.25
N HIS A 72 1.85 5.79 -7.46
CA HIS A 72 0.73 6.57 -7.99
C HIS A 72 -0.12 7.12 -6.82
N PRO A 73 -0.69 8.34 -6.89
CA PRO A 73 -1.46 8.93 -5.77
C PRO A 73 -2.56 8.02 -5.23
N ARG A 74 -3.30 7.33 -6.10
CA ARG A 74 -4.32 6.34 -5.70
C ARG A 74 -3.77 5.17 -4.87
N GLU A 75 -2.57 4.69 -5.17
CA GLU A 75 -1.93 3.61 -4.41
C GLU A 75 -1.52 4.13 -3.02
N VAL A 76 -0.90 5.31 -2.97
CA VAL A 76 -0.54 5.99 -1.72
C VAL A 76 -1.77 6.20 -0.85
N ALA A 77 -2.87 6.68 -1.42
CA ALA A 77 -4.14 6.87 -0.71
C ALA A 77 -4.67 5.56 -0.11
N ALA A 78 -4.56 4.45 -0.86
CA ALA A 78 -5.00 3.14 -0.40
C ALA A 78 -4.15 2.64 0.79
N VAL A 79 -2.84 2.92 0.79
CA VAL A 79 -1.93 2.62 1.91
C VAL A 79 -2.27 3.47 3.13
N ILE A 80 -2.42 4.79 2.96
CA ILE A 80 -2.79 5.69 4.07
C ILE A 80 -4.12 5.26 4.69
N SER A 81 -5.12 4.97 3.86
CA SER A 81 -6.43 4.47 4.33
C SER A 81 -6.30 3.16 5.09
N ALA A 82 -5.49 2.21 4.62
CA ALA A 82 -5.23 0.95 5.31
C ALA A 82 -4.55 1.18 6.67
N VAL A 83 -3.55 2.07 6.73
CA VAL A 83 -2.90 2.44 8.00
C VAL A 83 -3.89 3.05 8.98
N ARG A 84 -4.68 4.04 8.53
CA ARG A 84 -5.65 4.74 9.40
C ARG A 84 -6.77 3.82 9.89
N GLY A 85 -7.19 2.85 9.07
CA GLY A 85 -8.18 1.85 9.46
C GLY A 85 -7.64 0.80 10.43
N GLY A 86 -6.39 0.37 10.24
CA GLY A 86 -5.76 -0.66 11.09
C GLY A 86 -5.18 -0.12 12.40
N TRP A 87 -4.71 1.13 12.41
CA TRP A 87 -4.03 1.76 13.54
C TRP A 87 -4.50 3.21 13.74
N PRO A 88 -5.78 3.43 14.08
CA PRO A 88 -6.39 4.77 14.12
C PRO A 88 -5.70 5.72 15.11
N ASP A 89 -5.20 5.19 16.23
CA ASP A 89 -4.57 5.99 17.29
C ASP A 89 -3.06 6.20 17.09
N ARG A 90 -2.46 5.60 16.06
CA ARG A 90 -1.03 5.75 15.78
C ARG A 90 -0.77 6.95 14.87
N ARG A 91 0.31 7.68 15.17
CA ARG A 91 0.81 8.76 14.31
C ARG A 91 1.43 8.17 13.03
N LEU A 92 0.96 8.64 11.88
CA LEU A 92 1.51 8.27 10.57
C LEU A 92 2.68 9.18 10.21
N VAL A 93 3.89 8.61 10.21
CA VAL A 93 5.09 9.24 9.67
C VAL A 93 5.40 8.59 8.33
N MET A 94 5.37 9.38 7.25
CA MET A 94 5.60 8.89 5.90
C MET A 94 6.93 9.40 5.37
N VAL A 95 7.76 8.48 4.87
CA VAL A 95 8.91 8.80 4.04
C VAL A 95 8.53 8.49 2.60
N TYR A 96 8.47 9.52 1.75
CA TYR A 96 8.00 9.37 0.37
C TYR A 96 9.09 9.80 -0.61
N GLN A 97 9.32 8.96 -1.62
CA GLN A 97 10.19 9.27 -2.75
C GLN A 97 9.35 9.29 -4.03
N PRO A 98 9.12 10.47 -4.64
CA PRO A 98 8.45 10.54 -5.92
C PRO A 98 9.22 9.76 -6.98
N HIS A 99 8.51 9.06 -7.87
CA HIS A 99 9.14 8.27 -8.93
C HIS A 99 8.77 8.84 -10.30
N ARG A 100 9.80 9.30 -11.04
CA ARG A 100 9.75 10.04 -12.32
C ARG A 100 9.29 11.49 -12.17
N PHE A 101 9.95 12.40 -12.90
CA PHE A 101 9.56 13.80 -12.99
C PHE A 101 8.26 13.97 -13.78
N SER A 102 8.09 13.20 -14.85
CA SER A 102 6.89 13.19 -15.69
C SER A 102 5.63 12.91 -14.88
N ARG A 103 5.67 11.87 -14.03
CA ARG A 103 4.55 11.51 -13.14
C ARG A 103 4.29 12.57 -12.09
N THR A 104 5.34 13.12 -11.48
CA THR A 104 5.21 14.17 -10.46
C THR A 104 4.55 15.42 -11.05
N ARG A 105 4.94 15.83 -12.26
CA ARG A 105 4.28 16.90 -13.02
C ARG A 105 2.81 16.59 -13.31
N ASP A 106 2.55 15.43 -13.91
CA ASP A 106 1.24 15.10 -14.45
C ASP A 106 0.18 14.89 -13.36
N LEU A 107 0.60 14.50 -12.16
CA LEU A 107 -0.25 14.19 -11.02
C LEU A 107 0.05 15.07 -9.80
N TYR A 108 0.60 16.26 -10.03
CA TYR A 108 1.11 17.14 -8.96
C TYR A 108 0.05 17.42 -7.89
N ASP A 109 -1.12 17.92 -8.30
CA ASP A 109 -2.20 18.27 -7.39
C ASP A 109 -2.71 17.05 -6.63
N ASP A 110 -2.83 15.89 -7.29
CA ASP A 110 -3.24 14.65 -6.66
C ASP A 110 -2.23 14.19 -5.58
N PHE A 111 -0.92 14.36 -5.84
CA PHE A 111 0.12 14.08 -4.84
C PHE A 111 0.03 15.03 -3.65
N VAL A 112 -0.14 16.34 -3.90
CA VAL A 112 -0.29 17.33 -2.83
C VAL A 112 -1.46 16.96 -1.92
N GLN A 113 -2.61 16.58 -2.50
CA GLN A 113 -3.78 16.18 -1.72
C GLN A 113 -3.51 14.93 -0.88
N VAL A 114 -3.01 13.85 -1.49
CA VAL A 114 -2.84 12.57 -0.77
C VAL A 114 -1.74 12.62 0.28
N LEU A 115 -0.65 13.34 0.03
CA LEU A 115 0.49 13.41 0.96
C LEU A 115 0.17 14.30 2.17
N ALA A 116 -0.80 15.21 2.05
CA ALA A 116 -1.27 16.05 3.15
C ALA A 116 -1.96 15.25 4.29
N ASP A 117 -2.40 14.02 4.04
CA ASP A 117 -3.06 13.15 5.04
C ASP A 117 -2.07 12.51 6.04
N ALA A 118 -0.76 12.63 5.80
CA ALA A 118 0.27 12.19 6.73
C ALA A 118 0.41 13.15 7.92
N ASN A 119 0.70 12.64 9.13
CA ASN A 119 0.96 13.53 10.27
C ASN A 119 2.34 14.17 10.19
N VAL A 120 3.32 13.44 9.66
CA VAL A 120 4.65 13.93 9.35
C VAL A 120 5.04 13.35 8.00
N LEU A 121 5.52 14.21 7.10
CA LEU A 121 6.00 13.83 5.77
C LEU A 121 7.49 14.18 5.67
N LEU A 122 8.30 13.18 5.32
CA LEU A 122 9.68 13.35 4.89
C LEU A 122 9.71 13.09 3.39
N LEU A 123 9.90 14.14 2.60
CA LEU A 123 9.94 14.04 1.14
C LEU A 123 11.40 13.92 0.68
N MET A 124 11.70 12.89 -0.10
CA MET A 124 12.99 12.68 -0.74
C MET A 124 13.02 13.34 -2.12
N GLU A 125 14.21 13.56 -2.66
CA GLU A 125 14.37 13.94 -4.07
C GLU A 125 13.73 12.90 -5.00
N VAL A 126 13.19 13.38 -6.12
CA VAL A 126 12.57 12.55 -7.16
C VAL A 126 13.56 11.50 -7.66
N TYR A 127 13.15 10.24 -7.65
CA TYR A 127 13.87 9.17 -8.33
C TYR A 127 13.63 9.29 -9.85
N PRO A 128 14.64 9.65 -10.66
CA PRO A 128 14.43 10.06 -12.06
C PRO A 128 13.99 8.90 -12.96
N ALA A 129 14.40 7.67 -12.66
CA ALA A 129 14.18 6.50 -13.50
C ALA A 129 14.55 6.72 -15.00
N GLY A 130 15.64 7.46 -15.22
CA GLY A 130 16.17 7.80 -16.55
C GLY A 130 15.63 9.09 -17.16
N GLU A 131 14.83 9.87 -16.44
CA GLU A 131 14.32 11.17 -16.91
C GLU A 131 15.24 12.32 -16.51
N GLU A 132 15.34 13.30 -17.41
CA GLU A 132 15.92 14.61 -17.08
C GLU A 132 14.99 15.38 -16.14
N PRO A 133 15.53 16.20 -15.23
CA PRO A 133 14.74 17.07 -14.37
C PRO A 133 13.78 17.96 -15.16
N ILE A 134 12.53 18.04 -14.68
CA ILE A 134 11.51 18.94 -15.21
C ILE A 134 11.30 20.06 -14.20
N PRO A 135 11.48 21.34 -14.57
CA PRO A 135 11.26 22.46 -13.65
C PRO A 135 9.85 22.45 -13.04
N GLY A 136 9.77 22.53 -11.71
CA GLY A 136 8.51 22.53 -10.96
C GLY A 136 7.88 21.14 -10.77
N ALA A 137 8.61 20.07 -11.05
CA ALA A 137 8.19 18.68 -10.83
C ALA A 137 9.10 17.94 -9.84
N ASP A 138 9.73 18.69 -8.93
CA ASP A 138 10.62 18.26 -7.85
C ASP A 138 9.94 18.18 -6.49
#